data_AF-A0A931UR01-F1
#
_entry.id   AF-A0A931UR01-F1
#
_cell.length_a   1.000
_cell.length_b   1.000
_cell.length_c   1.000
_cell.angle_alpha   90.00
_cell.angle_beta   90.00
_cell.angle_gamma   90.00
#
_symmetry.space_group_name_H-M   'P 1'
#
loop_
_entity.id
_entity.type
_entity.pdbx_description
1 polymer ?
#
loop_
_entity_poly.entity_id
_entity_poly.type
_entity_poly.pdbx_seq_one_letter_code
_entity_poly.pdbx_strand_id
1 'polypeptide(L)' 'MVRNLGRLDRAIRITVGLLLFSQVFVGLQTLWGLVGVIPLFNGLVGW' A
#
# COMPACT_ATOMS: atom_id res chain seq x y z
N MET A 1 25.43 -10.58 -4.61
CA MET A 1 24.15 -11.05 -4.04
C MET A 1 23.14 -9.92 -4.14
N VAL A 2 22.14 -10.07 -5.01
CA VAL A 2 21.21 -9.00 -5.41
C VAL A 2 20.35 -8.59 -4.20
N ARG A 3 20.65 -7.42 -3.63
CA ARG A 3 19.99 -6.87 -2.42
C ARG A 3 18.72 -6.11 -2.80
N ASN A 4 17.74 -6.80 -3.40
CA ASN A 4 16.46 -6.20 -3.80
C ASN A 4 15.34 -6.36 -2.77
N LEU A 5 15.59 -7.05 -1.64
CA LEU A 5 14.60 -7.27 -0.58
C LEU A 5 13.92 -5.96 -0.15
N GLY A 6 14.68 -4.89 0.11
CA GLY A 6 14.11 -3.59 0.47
C GLY A 6 13.27 -2.92 -0.63
N ARG A 7 13.52 -3.21 -1.92
CA ARG A 7 12.70 -2.70 -3.02
C ARG A 7 11.41 -3.50 -3.19
N LEU A 8 11.48 -4.82 -3.01
CA LEU A 8 10.32 -5.71 -3.10
C LEU A 8 9.36 -5.45 -1.93
N ASP A 9 9.86 -5.36 -0.69
CA ASP A 9 9.06 -5.02 0.49
C ASP A 9 8.33 -3.68 0.33
N ARG A 10 9.02 -2.68 -0.21
CA ARG A 10 8.44 -1.36 -0.50
C ARG A 10 7.33 -1.46 -1.56
N ALA A 11 7.58 -2.19 -2.64
CA ALA A 11 6.60 -2.40 -3.70
C ALA A 11 5.35 -3.12 -3.18
N ILE A 12 5.52 -4.14 -2.33
CA ILE A 12 4.42 -4.88 -1.70
C ILE A 12 3.59 -3.96 -0.81
N ARG A 13 4.20 -3.16 0.08
CA ARG A 13 3.47 -2.22 0.95
C ARG A 13 2.67 -1.19 0.16
N ILE A 14 3.27 -0.60 -0.88
CA ILE A 14 2.59 0.37 -1.76
C ILE A 14 1.42 -0.29 -2.47
N THR A 15 1.61 -1.51 -3.00
CA THR A 15 0.56 -2.25 -3.72
C THR A 15 -0.60 -2.61 -2.82
N VAL A 16 -0.33 -3.11 -1.61
CA VAL A 16 -1.34 -3.44 -0.60
C VAL A 16 -2.11 -2.18 -0.18
N GLY A 17 -1.40 -1.06 0.07
CA GLY A 17 -2.05 0.19 0.41
C GLY A 17 -2.93 0.75 -0.70
N LEU A 18 -2.51 0.62 -1.97
CA LEU A 18 -3.33 0.99 -3.12
C LEU A 18 -4.57 0.10 -3.25
N LEU A 19 -4.44 -1.22 -3.04
CA LEU A 19 -5.55 -2.17 -3.09
C LEU A 19 -6.61 -1.90 -2.03
N LEU A 20 -6.18 -1.58 -0.81
CA LEU A 20 -7.07 -1.18 0.27
C LEU A 20 -7.69 0.19 -0.02
N PHE A 21 -6.90 1.17 -0.44
CA PHE A 21 -7.39 2.52 -0.71
C PHE A 21 -8.35 2.57 -1.91
N SER A 22 -8.11 1.75 -2.94
CA SER A 22 -8.99 1.69 -4.10
C SER A 22 -10.39 1.19 -3.74
N GLN A 23 -10.59 0.43 -2.65
CA GLN A 23 -11.92 0.01 -2.20
C GLN A 23 -12.88 1.17 -1.90
N VAL A 24 -12.34 2.36 -1.59
CA VAL A 24 -13.15 3.57 -1.37
C VAL A 24 -13.81 4.05 -2.67
N PHE A 25 -13.15 3.87 -3.82
CA PHE A 25 -13.59 4.40 -5.11
C PHE A 25 -14.09 3.32 -6.08
N VAL A 26 -13.47 2.15 -6.07
CA VAL A 26 -13.68 1.03 -6.98
C VAL A 26 -13.75 -0.25 -6.15
N GLY A 27 -14.95 -0.64 -5.71
CA GLY A 27 -15.15 -1.81 -4.85
C GLY A 27 -16.35 -1.67 -3.92
N LEU A 28 -16.19 -2.11 -2.66
CA LEU A 28 -17.23 -2.17 -1.63
C LEU A 28 -17.75 -0.78 -1.17
N GLN A 29 -17.14 0.34 -1.61
CA GLN A 29 -17.48 1.72 -1.21
C GLN A 29 -17.59 1.89 0.32
N THR A 30 -16.72 1.20 1.05
CA THR A 30 -16.67 1.25 2.52
C THR A 30 -15.51 2.15 2.98
N LEU A 31 -15.74 2.88 4.08
CA LEU A 31 -14.72 3.72 4.73
C LEU A 31 -13.48 2.94 5.19
N TRP A 32 -13.56 1.61 5.24
CA TRP A 32 -12.44 0.72 5.53
C TRP A 32 -11.26 0.87 4.57
N GLY A 33 -11.48 1.31 3.32
CA GLY A 33 -10.39 1.52 2.38
C GLY A 33 -9.41 2.63 2.81
N LEU A 34 -9.81 3.54 3.71
CA LEU A 34 -8.91 4.54 4.31
C LEU A 34 -7.76 3.90 5.09
N VAL A 35 -7.91 2.67 5.58
CA VAL A 35 -6.82 1.93 6.23
C VAL A 35 -5.65 1.72 5.26
N GLY A 36 -5.90 1.66 3.95
CA GLY A 36 -4.88 1.59 2.91
C GLY A 36 -3.94 2.80 2.85
N VAL A 37 -4.35 3.96 3.39
CA VAL A 37 -3.50 5.15 3.47
C VAL A 37 -2.27 4.91 4.35
N ILE A 38 -2.40 4.13 5.43
CA ILE A 38 -1.30 3.85 6.37
C ILE A 38 -0.12 3.13 5.67
N PRO A 39 -0.32 1.96 5.03
CA PRO A 39 0.75 1.28 4.30
C PRO A 39 1.20 2.03 3.03
N LEU A 40 0.32 2.80 2.37
CA LEU A 40 0.71 3.71 1.28
C LEU A 40 1.70 4.76 1.75
N PHE A 41 1.38 5.44 2.85
CA PHE A 41 2.22 6.49 3.41
C PHE A 41 3.56 5.91 3.89
N ASN A 42 3.55 4.77 4.58
CA ASN A 42 4.77 4.09 5.01
C ASN A 42 5.64 3.65 3.81
N GLY A 43 5.01 3.09 2.77
CA GLY A 43 5.70 2.67 1.54
C GLY A 43 6.27 3.84 0.74
N LEU A 44 5.57 4.97 0.68
CA LEU A 44 6.02 6.18 0.00
C LEU A 44 7.14 6.89 0.76
N VAL A 45 6.98 7.10 2.08
CA VAL A 45 7.98 7.73 2.95
C VAL A 45 9.25 6.88 3.05
N GLY A 46 9.16 5.56 2.85
CA GLY A 46 10.33 4.69 2.75
C GLY A 46 10.93 4.29 4.11
N TRP A 47 10.08 4.27 5.15
CA TRP A 47 10.38 3.67 6.46
C TRP A 47 10.32 2.14 6.42
#